data_AF-A0A0D9V3L4-F1
#
_entry.id   AF-A0A0D9V3L4-F1
#
_cell.length_a   1.000
_cell.length_b   1.000
_cell.length_c   1.000
_cell.angle_alpha   90.00
_cell.angle_beta   90.00
_cell.angle_gamma   90.00
#
_symmetry.space_group_name_H-M   'P 1'
#
loop_
_entity.id
_entity.type
_entity.pdbx_description
1 polymer ?
#
loop_
_entity_poly.entity_id
_entity_poly.type
_entity_poly.pdbx_seq_one_letter_code
_entity_poly.pdbx_strand_id
1 'polypeptide(L)'
;MQALFEKLEHGVYNLARVRDGATGRYSRFQIPCEWMQQDTGIVSQIKLQSVKLAMKYLKRVSSELEAIKGGPDEEELMLQGVRFAFRVHQFAGGFDVDTMRAFQELKEKASMCRIQRQEQNRHMRQQKLVART
;
A
#
# COMPACT_ATOMS: atom_id res chain seq x y z
N MET A 1 -4.63 -7.67 6.44
CA MET A 1 -3.43 -7.38 5.61
C MET A 1 -2.30 -6.71 6.40
N GLN A 2 -2.57 -5.62 7.13
CA GLN A 2 -1.55 -4.83 7.83
C GLN A 2 -0.67 -5.64 8.80
N ALA A 3 -1.25 -6.38 9.75
CA ALA A 3 -0.48 -7.13 10.75
C ALA A 3 0.51 -8.16 10.16
N LEU A 4 0.19 -8.76 9.01
CA LEU A 4 1.11 -9.67 8.32
C LEU A 4 2.29 -8.91 7.70
N PHE A 5 2.02 -7.72 7.15
CA PHE A 5 3.06 -6.87 6.60
C PHE A 5 3.99 -6.34 7.69
N GLU A 6 3.46 -5.95 8.85
CA GLU A 6 4.26 -5.51 10.00
C GLU A 6 5.23 -6.60 10.48
N LYS A 7 4.76 -7.85 10.54
CA LYS A 7 5.62 -9.00 10.85
C LYS A 7 6.74 -9.18 9.81
N LEU A 8 6.42 -8.97 8.53
CA LEU A 8 7.39 -9.05 7.44
C LEU A 8 8.44 -7.93 7.54
N GLU A 9 8.03 -6.68 7.76
CA GLU A 9 8.95 -5.55 7.97
C GLU A 9 9.89 -5.81 9.15
N HIS A 10 9.33 -6.28 10.27
CA HIS A 10 10.11 -6.60 11.46
C HIS A 10 11.10 -7.75 11.22
N GLY A 11 10.69 -8.79 10.49
CA GLY A 11 11.57 -9.89 10.10
C GLY A 11 12.74 -9.43 9.23
N VAL A 12 12.48 -8.57 8.24
CA VAL A 12 13.51 -8.00 7.37
C VAL A 12 14.46 -7.10 8.13
N TYR A 13 13.94 -6.27 9.05
CA TYR A 13 14.76 -5.45 9.93
C TYR A 13 15.69 -6.30 10.82
N ASN A 14 15.17 -7.38 11.42
CA ASN A 14 15.96 -8.28 12.23
C ASN A 14 17.04 -9.00 11.40
N LEU A 15 16.73 -9.40 10.17
CA LEU A 15 17.71 -9.97 9.26
C LEU A 15 18.84 -8.99 8.94
N ALA A 16 18.52 -7.72 8.67
CA ALA A 16 19.52 -6.68 8.43
C ALA A 16 20.46 -6.50 9.64
N ARG A 17 19.91 -6.50 10.87
CA ARG A 17 20.71 -6.44 12.10
C ARG A 17 21.64 -7.64 12.26
N VAL A 18 21.15 -8.85 11.99
CA VAL A 18 21.96 -10.08 12.06
C VAL A 18 23.10 -10.01 11.06
N ARG A 19 22.82 -9.60 9.81
CA ARG A 19 23.83 -9.40 8.78
C ARG A 19 24.92 -8.46 9.25
N ASP A 20 24.56 -7.27 9.72
CA ASP A 20 25.54 -6.26 10.15
C ASP A 20 26.47 -6.77 11.26
N GLY A 21 25.95 -7.59 12.17
CA GLY A 21 26.73 -8.21 13.25
C GLY A 21 27.51 -9.47 12.84
N ALA A 22 27.14 -10.16 11.76
CA ALA A 22 27.65 -11.49 11.41
C ALA A 22 28.53 -11.52 10.16
N THR A 23 28.33 -10.62 9.19
CA THR A 23 29.01 -10.65 7.88
C THR A 23 30.53 -10.73 7.99
N GLY A 24 31.14 -9.95 8.89
CA GLY A 24 32.59 -9.99 9.10
C GLY A 24 33.11 -11.33 9.65
N ARG A 25 32.32 -12.00 10.51
CA ARG A 25 32.67 -13.33 11.02
C ARG A 25 32.46 -14.41 9.96
N TYR A 26 31.34 -14.36 9.25
CA TYR A 26 31.00 -15.34 8.22
C TYR A 26 32.01 -15.33 7.08
N SER A 27 32.48 -14.15 6.67
CA SER A 27 33.56 -14.03 5.69
C SER A 27 34.84 -14.74 6.13
N ARG A 28 35.24 -14.63 7.41
CA ARG A 28 36.43 -15.31 7.95
C ARG A 28 36.30 -16.83 7.99
N PHE A 29 35.10 -17.32 8.28
CA PHE A 29 34.81 -18.76 8.32
C PHE A 29 34.36 -19.33 6.97
N GLN A 30 34.43 -18.54 5.89
CA GLN A 30 33.93 -18.92 4.55
C GLN A 30 32.47 -19.40 4.55
N ILE A 31 31.66 -18.85 5.45
CA ILE A 31 30.23 -19.13 5.52
C ILE A 31 29.53 -18.27 4.45
N PRO A 32 28.76 -18.87 3.53
CA PRO A 32 28.02 -18.13 2.51
C PRO A 32 27.07 -17.11 3.12
N CYS A 33 27.17 -15.87 2.64
CA CYS A 33 26.38 -14.74 3.13
C CYS A 33 25.77 -13.92 2.00
N GLU A 34 25.95 -14.34 0.74
CA GLU A 34 25.42 -13.65 -0.45
C GLU A 34 23.89 -13.53 -0.40
N TRP A 35 23.21 -14.55 0.14
CA TRP A 35 21.76 -14.54 0.31
C TRP A 35 21.25 -13.45 1.27
N MET A 36 22.10 -12.91 2.15
CA MET A 36 21.79 -11.79 3.06
C MET A 36 22.15 -10.41 2.47
N GLN A 37 22.75 -10.36 1.27
CA GLN A 37 23.09 -9.10 0.63
C GLN A 37 21.83 -8.25 0.41
N GLN A 38 21.97 -6.93 0.58
CA GLN A 38 20.84 -6.02 0.59
C GLN A 38 20.13 -5.93 -0.76
N ASP A 39 20.90 -5.95 -1.85
CA ASP A 39 20.42 -5.62 -3.20
C ASP A 39 20.16 -6.86 -4.07
N THR A 40 20.86 -7.96 -3.80
CA THR A 40 20.83 -9.22 -4.58
C THR A 40 20.25 -10.40 -3.79
N GLY A 41 20.17 -10.28 -2.46
CA GLY A 41 19.72 -11.35 -1.58
C GLY A 41 18.20 -11.42 -1.42
N ILE A 42 17.78 -12.21 -0.42
CA ILE A 42 16.36 -12.48 -0.14
C ILE A 42 15.57 -11.20 0.20
N VAL A 43 16.22 -10.20 0.79
CA VAL A 43 15.59 -8.90 1.15
C VAL A 43 15.10 -8.18 -0.09
N SER A 44 15.90 -8.14 -1.16
CA SER A 44 15.53 -7.53 -2.44
C SER A 44 14.31 -8.22 -3.05
N GLN A 45 14.28 -9.55 -3.01
CA GLN A 45 13.13 -10.34 -3.49
C GLN A 45 11.88 -10.06 -2.65
N ILE A 46 11.99 -9.99 -1.32
CA ILE A 46 10.87 -9.67 -0.43
C ILE A 46 10.30 -8.28 -0.75
N LYS A 47 11.15 -7.27 -0.95
CA LYS A 47 10.72 -5.93 -1.38
C LYS A 47 9.97 -5.97 -2.71
N LEU A 48 10.53 -6.65 -3.71
CA LEU A 48 9.90 -6.79 -5.02
C LEU A 48 8.51 -7.46 -4.92
N GLN A 49 8.39 -8.56 -4.18
CA GLN A 49 7.10 -9.24 -4.01
C GLN A 49 6.11 -8.39 -3.21
N SER A 50 6.59 -7.60 -2.25
CA SER A 50 5.76 -6.67 -1.48
C SER A 50 5.15 -5.60 -2.38
N VAL A 51 5.93 -5.04 -3.32
CA VAL A 51 5.43 -4.07 -4.29
C VAL A 51 4.38 -4.72 -5.22
N LYS A 52 4.64 -5.94 -5.73
CA LYS A 52 3.65 -6.69 -6.53
C LYS A 52 2.35 -6.95 -5.77
N LEU A 53 2.45 -7.24 -4.47
CA LEU A 53 1.29 -7.40 -3.60
C LEU A 53 0.52 -6.08 -3.44
N ALA A 54 1.22 -4.96 -3.25
CA ALA A 54 0.61 -3.63 -3.22
C ALA A 54 -0.18 -3.34 -4.49
N MET A 55 0.38 -3.61 -5.67
CA MET A 55 -0.36 -3.46 -6.93
C MET A 55 -1.64 -4.29 -6.96
N LYS A 56 -1.56 -5.57 -6.62
CA LYS A 56 -2.75 -6.46 -6.61
C LYS A 56 -3.80 -5.97 -5.62
N TYR A 57 -3.37 -5.51 -4.45
CA TYR A 57 -4.26 -4.97 -3.43
C TYR A 57 -4.93 -3.67 -3.89
N LEU A 58 -4.18 -2.73 -4.46
CA LEU A 58 -4.70 -1.47 -5.01
C LEU A 58 -5.73 -1.72 -6.11
N LYS A 59 -5.44 -2.66 -7.03
CA LYS A 59 -6.39 -3.08 -8.07
C LYS A 59 -7.66 -3.68 -7.46
N ARG A 60 -7.52 -4.55 -6.43
CA ARG A 60 -8.67 -5.12 -5.73
C ARG A 60 -9.52 -4.05 -5.06
N VAL A 61 -8.90 -3.13 -4.32
CA VAL A 61 -9.58 -2.00 -3.69
C VAL A 61 -10.32 -1.19 -4.74
N SER A 62 -9.67 -0.85 -5.85
CA SER A 62 -10.29 -0.12 -6.98
C SER A 62 -11.53 -0.84 -7.54
N SER A 63 -11.50 -2.16 -7.67
CA SER A 63 -12.66 -2.95 -8.13
C SER A 63 -13.80 -3.01 -7.11
N GLU A 64 -13.48 -3.18 -5.83
CA GLU A 64 -14.49 -3.22 -4.75
C GLU A 64 -15.20 -1.87 -4.58
N LEU A 65 -14.48 -0.75 -4.76
CA LEU A 65 -15.07 0.59 -4.70
C LEU A 65 -16.11 0.81 -5.80
N GLU A 66 -15.91 0.25 -7.00
CA GLU A 66 -16.92 0.29 -8.06
C GLU A 66 -18.17 -0.55 -7.72
N ALA A 67 -18.00 -1.61 -6.92
CA ALA A 67 -19.09 -2.49 -6.53
C ALA A 67 -19.92 -1.92 -5.35
N ILE A 68 -19.30 -1.17 -4.44
CA ILE A 68 -19.92 -0.68 -3.19
C ILE A 68 -20.57 0.72 -3.35
N LYS A 69 -20.47 1.37 -4.51
CA LYS A 69 -20.88 2.77 -4.81
C LYS A 69 -21.89 3.37 -3.83
N GLY A 70 -21.42 4.29 -2.97
CA GLY A 70 -22.27 5.11 -2.10
C GLY A 70 -22.44 4.61 -0.65
N GLY A 71 -21.79 3.51 -0.27
CA GLY A 71 -21.77 3.02 1.11
C GLY A 71 -20.84 3.83 2.04
N PRO A 72 -21.09 3.86 3.37
CA PRO A 72 -20.18 4.47 4.34
C PRO A 72 -18.77 3.83 4.34
N ASP A 73 -18.67 2.58 3.92
CA ASP A 73 -17.44 1.78 3.92
C ASP A 73 -16.46 2.15 2.78
N GLU A 74 -16.89 2.96 1.81
CA GLU A 74 -16.09 3.33 0.64
C GLU A 74 -14.83 4.13 1.04
N GLU A 75 -15.00 5.10 1.95
CA GLU A 75 -13.92 5.96 2.43
C GLU A 75 -12.93 5.18 3.30
N GLU A 76 -13.44 4.26 4.13
CA GLU A 76 -12.60 3.40 4.95
C GLU A 76 -11.76 2.45 4.08
N LEU A 77 -12.38 1.80 3.09
CA LEU A 77 -11.71 0.89 2.18
C LEU A 77 -10.61 1.61 1.38
N MET A 78 -10.89 2.82 0.90
CA MET A 78 -9.90 3.71 0.29
C MET A 78 -8.72 4.00 1.22
N LEU A 79 -8.98 4.39 2.47
CA LEU A 79 -7.95 4.70 3.45
C LEU A 79 -7.09 3.48 3.78
N GLN A 80 -7.70 2.30 3.90
CA GLN A 80 -6.97 1.05 4.08
C GLN A 80 -6.05 0.76 2.88
N GLY A 81 -6.57 0.93 1.66
CA GLY A 81 -5.84 0.90 0.39
C GLY A 81 -4.58 1.74 0.40
N VAL A 82 -4.76 3.04 0.64
CA VAL A 82 -3.68 4.03 0.60
C VAL A 82 -2.66 3.83 1.72
N ARG A 83 -3.10 3.54 2.96
CA ARG A 83 -2.19 3.30 4.09
C ARG A 83 -1.29 2.09 3.84
N PHE A 84 -1.86 1.01 3.31
CA PHE A 84 -1.08 -0.18 2.97
C PHE A 84 -0.05 0.12 1.88
N ALA A 85 -0.48 0.74 0.78
CA ALA A 85 0.42 1.09 -0.32
C ALA A 85 1.54 2.03 0.13
N PHE A 86 1.22 3.08 0.90
CA PHE A 86 2.24 3.99 1.43
C PHE A 86 3.27 3.26 2.29
N ARG A 87 2.84 2.33 3.13
CA ARG A 87 3.75 1.54 3.97
C ARG A 87 4.68 0.66 3.13
N VAL A 88 4.13 -0.02 2.12
CA VAL A 88 4.94 -0.81 1.17
C VAL A 88 5.93 0.08 0.41
N HIS A 89 5.52 1.27 -0.03
CA HIS A 89 6.38 2.22 -0.72
C HIS A 89 7.59 2.61 0.15
N GLN A 90 7.36 2.97 1.42
CA GLN A 90 8.44 3.29 2.37
C GLN A 90 9.37 2.09 2.60
N PHE A 91 8.80 0.89 2.75
CA PHE A 91 9.56 -0.34 2.96
C PHE A 91 10.44 -0.73 1.76
N ALA A 92 9.88 -0.67 0.55
CA ALA A 92 10.57 -1.07 -0.67
C ALA A 92 11.52 0.01 -1.20
N GLY A 93 11.32 1.27 -0.81
CA GLY A 93 12.07 2.43 -1.33
C GLY A 93 11.49 2.97 -2.64
N GLY A 94 10.22 2.70 -2.93
CA GLY A 94 9.55 3.10 -4.17
C GLY A 94 8.66 2.00 -4.74
N PHE A 95 8.01 2.34 -5.85
CA PHE A 95 7.16 1.45 -6.63
C PHE A 95 7.71 1.32 -8.05
N ASP A 96 7.41 0.19 -8.70
CA ASP A 96 7.55 0.07 -10.14
C ASP A 96 6.46 0.87 -10.88
N VAL A 97 6.63 1.03 -12.19
CA VAL A 97 5.76 1.84 -13.05
C VAL A 97 4.30 1.38 -13.01
N ASP A 98 4.06 0.07 -12.99
CA ASP A 98 2.71 -0.49 -13.00
C ASP A 98 2.02 -0.28 -11.65
N THR A 99 2.77 -0.46 -10.56
CA THR A 99 2.27 -0.22 -9.20
C THR A 99 1.98 1.28 -8.97
N MET A 100 2.84 2.18 -9.45
CA MET A 100 2.59 3.63 -9.42
C MET A 100 1.32 4.01 -10.19
N ARG A 101 1.11 3.41 -11.36
CA ARG A 101 -0.11 3.64 -12.15
C ARG A 101 -1.36 3.21 -11.38
N ALA A 102 -1.36 2.00 -10.82
CA ALA A 102 -2.48 1.50 -10.03
C ALA A 102 -2.78 2.37 -8.78
N PHE A 103 -1.73 2.93 -8.16
CA PHE A 103 -1.90 3.86 -7.04
C PHE A 103 -2.52 5.18 -7.47
N GLN A 104 -2.08 5.74 -8.61
CA GLN A 104 -2.60 6.99 -9.14
C GLN A 104 -4.06 6.85 -9.59
N GLU A 105 -4.43 5.75 -10.25
CA GLU A 105 -5.82 5.42 -10.59
C GLU A 105 -6.72 5.39 -9.35
N LEU A 106 -6.25 4.76 -8.27
CA LEU A 106 -7.00 4.70 -7.02
C LEU A 106 -7.20 6.10 -6.41
N LYS A 107 -6.15 6.94 -6.44
CA LYS A 107 -6.20 8.33 -5.96
C LYS A 107 -7.20 9.17 -6.75
N GLU A 108 -7.22 9.04 -8.07
CA GLU A 108 -8.15 9.74 -8.94
C GLU A 108 -9.59 9.34 -8.65
N LYS A 109 -9.88 8.06 -8.51
CA LYS A 109 -11.20 7.57 -8.11
C LYS A 109 -11.66 8.14 -6.76
N ALA A 110 -10.77 8.16 -5.76
CA ALA A 110 -11.06 8.78 -4.48
C ALA A 110 -11.43 10.26 -4.61
N SER A 111 -10.72 11.00 -5.46
CA SER A 111 -11.00 12.42 -5.68
C SER A 111 -12.37 12.63 -6.33
N MET A 112 -12.74 11.79 -7.30
CA MET A 112 -14.03 11.84 -7.99
C MET A 112 -15.20 11.53 -7.04
N CYS A 113 -15.07 10.49 -6.20
CA CYS A 113 -16.12 10.15 -5.24
C CYS A 113 -16.37 11.30 -4.23
N ARG A 114 -15.31 11.95 -3.75
CA ARG A 114 -15.44 13.12 -2.85
C ARG A 114 -16.20 14.27 -3.50
N ILE A 115 -15.95 14.55 -4.78
CA ILE A 115 -16.65 15.61 -5.52
C ILE A 115 -18.14 15.26 -5.67
N GLN A 116 -18.46 14.05 -6.14
CA GLN A 116 -19.85 13.61 -6.32
C GLN A 116 -20.66 13.66 -5.02
N ARG A 117 -20.07 13.24 -3.90
CA ARG A 117 -20.72 13.29 -2.59
C ARG A 117 -20.94 14.72 -2.10
N GLN A 118 -20.03 15.66 -2.41
CA GLN A 118 -20.24 17.08 -2.11
C GLN A 118 -21.37 17.68 -2.95
N GLU A 119 -21.47 17.31 -4.23
CA GLU A 119 -22.55 17.77 -5.12
C GLU A 119 -23.92 17.22 -4.69
N GLN A 120 -24.02 15.92 -4.37
CA GLN A 120 -25.26 15.34 -3.83
C GLN A 120 -25.70 16.03 -2.54
N ASN A 121 -24.76 16.28 -1.62
CA ASN A 121 -25.05 16.98 -0.37
C ASN A 121 -25.52 18.43 -0.61
N ARG A 122 -24.95 19.14 -1.58
CA ARG A 122 -25.39 20.48 -1.97
C ARG A 122 -26.80 20.45 -2.57
N HIS A 123 -27.07 19.50 -3.46
CA HIS A 123 -28.37 19.37 -4.12
C HIS A 123 -29.48 19.01 -3.11
N MET A 124 -29.21 18.09 -2.17
CA MET A 124 -30.17 17.74 -1.11
C MET A 124 -30.44 18.92 -0.17
N ARG A 125 -29.44 19.76 0.13
CA ARG A 125 -29.63 20.97 0.93
C ARG A 125 -30.51 22.00 0.20
N GLN A 126 -30.29 22.19 -1.10
CA GLN A 126 -31.12 23.10 -1.91
C GLN A 126 -32.58 22.62 -1.98
N GLN A 127 -32.82 21.32 -2.20
CA GLN A 127 -34.18 20.76 -2.20
C GLN A 127 -34.90 20.93 -0.86
N LYS A 128 -34.19 20.76 0.28
CA LYS A 128 -34.76 21.01 1.62
C LYS A 128 -35.09 22.48 1.89
N LEU A 129 -34.35 23.41 1.29
CA LEU A 129 -34.64 24.86 1.37
C LEU A 129 -35.86 25.22 0.53
N VAL A 130 -35.95 24.68 -0.69
CA VAL A 130 -37.10 24.91 -1.59
C VAL A 130 -38.39 24.31 -1.02
N ALA A 131 -38.36 23.09 -0.47
CA ALA A 131 -39.53 22.43 0.11
C ALA A 131 -40.05 23.04 1.43
N ARG A 132 -39.36 24.05 1.97
CA ARG A 132 -39.76 24.79 3.18
C ARG A 132 -40.43 26.14 2.87
N THR A 133 -40.54 26.50 1.59
CA THR A 133 -41.20 27.73 1.11
C THR A 133 -42.54 27.35 0.50
#